data_AF-A0A970Q5N7-F1
#
_entry.id   AF-A0A970Q5N7-F1
#
_cell.length_a   1.000
_cell.length_b   1.000
_cell.length_c   1.000
_cell.angle_alpha   90.00
_cell.angle_beta   90.00
_cell.angle_gamma   90.00
#
_symmetry.space_group_name_H-M   'P 1'
#
loop_
_entity.id
_entity.type
_entity.pdbx_description
1 polymer ?
#
loop_
_entity_poly.entity_id
_entity_poly.type
_entity_poly.pdbx_seq_one_letter_code
_entity_poly.pdbx_strand_id
1 'polypeptide(L)'
;MILFIVIVYMALMLFVGWWSGKHYIKGMTDFLLAGRRLGVWMCAATLAATHFGGGMVMGGSEYGYNYGWSGAWYGVSCGIGILILAFTTASKFRELSFYTVPDYLEQRYGGKTIRILGSLLSLVALIGILAAMVLSARGALEILGITGNTGAILATLVFIVYTTFGGLWAATITDAAQLIIATLGVVLAAFLVLS
;
A
#
# COMPACT_ATOMS: atom_id res chain seq x y z
N MET A 1 -6.84 21.22 -16.50
CA MET A 1 -7.40 19.89 -16.84
C MET A 1 -6.85 18.78 -15.94
N ILE A 2 -5.53 18.60 -15.84
CA ILE A 2 -4.92 17.53 -15.01
C ILE A 2 -5.26 17.67 -13.52
N LEU A 3 -5.16 18.89 -12.96
CA LEU A 3 -5.52 19.15 -11.56
C LEU A 3 -6.97 18.76 -11.23
N PHE A 4 -7.91 18.98 -12.16
CA PHE A 4 -9.31 18.60 -11.99
C PHE A 4 -9.46 17.08 -11.91
N ILE A 5 -8.76 16.33 -12.77
CA ILE A 5 -8.76 14.86 -12.75
C ILE A 5 -8.21 14.34 -11.41
N VAL A 6 -7.13 14.93 -10.90
CA VAL A 6 -6.53 14.57 -9.61
C VAL A 6 -7.49 14.86 -8.45
N ILE A 7 -8.16 16.01 -8.46
CA ILE A 7 -9.15 16.36 -7.42
C ILE A 7 -10.33 15.39 -7.43
N VAL A 8 -10.86 15.07 -8.62
CA VAL A 8 -11.96 14.09 -8.76
C VAL A 8 -11.53 12.70 -8.28
N TYR A 9 -10.32 12.27 -8.65
CA TYR A 9 -9.74 11.02 -8.19
C TYR A 9 -9.60 10.96 -6.66
N MET A 10 -9.04 12.01 -6.05
CA MET A 10 -8.90 12.11 -4.59
C MET A 10 -10.27 12.10 -3.89
N ALA A 11 -11.25 12.82 -4.44
CA ALA A 11 -12.61 12.85 -3.92
C ALA A 11 -13.30 11.48 -4.01
N LEU A 12 -13.12 10.75 -5.12
CA LEU A 12 -13.64 9.38 -5.28
C LEU A 12 -13.00 8.43 -4.26
N MET A 13 -11.69 8.51 -4.04
CA MET A 13 -11.00 7.67 -3.06
C MET A 13 -11.47 7.96 -1.63
N LEU A 14 -11.64 9.24 -1.27
CA LEU A 14 -12.20 9.65 0.01
C LEU A 14 -13.64 9.16 0.18
N PHE A 15 -14.46 9.24 -0.87
CA PHE A 15 -15.84 8.75 -0.86
C PHE A 15 -15.90 7.24 -0.65
N VAL A 16 -15.10 6.46 -1.38
CA VAL A 16 -15.01 5.00 -1.22
C VAL A 16 -14.54 4.65 0.20
N GLY A 17 -13.57 5.38 0.74
CA GLY A 17 -13.09 5.17 2.09
C GLY A 17 -14.14 5.45 3.16
N TRP A 18 -14.87 6.56 3.05
CA TRP A 18 -15.97 6.90 3.96
C TRP A 18 -17.14 5.92 3.86
N TRP A 19 -17.52 5.54 2.63
CA TRP A 19 -18.60 4.59 2.38
C TRP A 19 -18.28 3.21 2.98
N SER A 20 -17.06 2.72 2.74
CA SER A 20 -16.59 1.45 3.30
C SER A 20 -16.56 1.50 4.83
N GLY A 21 -16.01 2.58 5.40
CA GLY A 21 -15.96 2.78 6.85
C GLY A 21 -17.34 2.75 7.50
N LYS A 22 -18.33 3.40 6.87
CA LYS A 22 -19.71 3.45 7.36
C LYS A 22 -20.45 2.11 7.25
N HIS A 23 -20.18 1.31 6.22
CA HIS A 23 -20.92 0.07 5.96
C HIS A 23 -20.31 -1.17 6.62
N TYR A 24 -18.99 -1.24 6.76
CA TYR A 24 -18.30 -2.46 7.17
C TYR A 24 -17.69 -2.41 8.59
N ILE A 25 -17.55 -1.23 9.21
CA ILE A 25 -16.88 -1.10 10.51
C ILE A 25 -17.91 -0.99 11.63
N LYS A 26 -18.04 -2.04 12.44
CA LYS A 26 -18.89 -2.05 13.65
C LYS A 26 -18.09 -2.21 14.94
N GLY A 27 -16.82 -2.62 14.85
CA GLY A 27 -15.92 -2.79 16.01
C GLY A 27 -14.44 -2.84 15.62
N MET A 28 -13.57 -2.97 16.63
CA MET A 28 -12.11 -2.90 16.46
C MET A 28 -11.54 -4.01 15.57
N THR A 29 -12.11 -5.23 15.64
CA THR A 29 -11.72 -6.35 14.76
C THR A 29 -12.09 -6.10 13.30
N ASP A 30 -13.19 -5.38 13.04
CA ASP A 30 -13.57 -4.98 11.68
C ASP A 30 -12.66 -3.87 11.16
N PHE A 31 -12.26 -2.94 12.03
CA PHE A 31 -11.32 -1.88 11.69
C PHE A 31 -9.91 -2.41 11.38
N LEU A 32 -9.38 -3.29 12.23
CA LEU A 32 -7.99 -3.78 12.14
C LEU A 32 -7.82 -4.99 11.21
N LEU A 33 -8.80 -5.90 11.16
CA LEU A 33 -8.69 -7.17 10.42
C LEU A 33 -9.74 -7.32 9.32
N ALA A 34 -10.52 -6.28 9.01
CA ALA A 34 -11.63 -6.37 8.07
C ALA A 34 -12.60 -7.54 8.43
N GLY A 35 -12.73 -7.82 9.73
CA GLY A 35 -13.54 -8.92 10.26
C GLY A 35 -13.05 -10.31 9.86
N ARG A 36 -11.82 -10.45 9.31
CA ARG A 36 -11.26 -11.67 8.71
C ARG A 36 -12.08 -12.23 7.54
N ARG A 37 -12.89 -11.37 6.90
CA ARG A 37 -13.82 -11.71 5.81
C ARG A 37 -13.27 -11.37 4.43
N LEU A 38 -12.04 -10.85 4.33
CA LEU A 38 -11.41 -10.58 3.06
C LEU A 38 -11.25 -11.89 2.25
N GLY A 39 -11.80 -11.88 1.03
CA GLY A 39 -11.60 -12.96 0.07
C GLY A 39 -10.16 -12.99 -0.46
N VAL A 40 -9.75 -14.13 -1.01
CA VAL A 40 -8.38 -14.34 -1.53
C VAL A 40 -8.01 -13.27 -2.57
N TRP A 41 -8.94 -12.90 -3.44
CA TRP A 41 -8.73 -11.87 -4.46
C TRP A 41 -8.48 -10.47 -3.87
N MET A 42 -9.22 -10.07 -2.84
CA MET A 42 -9.01 -8.77 -2.20
C MET A 42 -7.69 -8.75 -1.41
N CYS A 43 -7.35 -9.85 -0.74
CA CYS A 43 -6.05 -10.00 -0.08
C CYS A 43 -4.89 -9.92 -1.09
N ALA A 44 -5.01 -10.60 -2.23
CA ALA A 44 -3.98 -10.55 -3.28
C ALA A 44 -3.86 -9.14 -3.87
N ALA A 45 -4.98 -8.47 -4.13
CA ALA A 45 -5.00 -7.12 -4.68
C ALA A 45 -4.36 -6.10 -3.72
N THR A 46 -4.69 -6.12 -2.42
CA THR A 46 -4.05 -5.21 -1.44
C THR A 46 -2.56 -5.50 -1.26
N LEU A 47 -2.15 -6.77 -1.23
CA LEU A 47 -0.73 -7.15 -1.13
C LEU A 47 0.06 -6.68 -2.36
N ALA A 48 -0.52 -6.83 -3.55
CA ALA A 48 0.05 -6.34 -4.79
C ALA A 48 0.10 -4.80 -4.81
N ALA A 49 -0.99 -4.12 -4.46
CA ALA A 49 -1.06 -2.66 -4.39
C ALA A 49 -0.05 -2.07 -3.40
N THR A 50 0.12 -2.71 -2.24
CA THR A 50 1.10 -2.30 -1.22
C THR A 50 2.53 -2.35 -1.78
N HIS A 51 2.84 -3.34 -2.63
CA HIS A 51 4.14 -3.40 -3.31
C HIS A 51 4.21 -2.42 -4.49
N PHE A 52 3.10 -2.21 -5.21
CA PHE A 52 2.97 -1.30 -6.35
C PHE A 52 2.98 0.20 -5.95
N GLY A 53 3.61 0.54 -4.83
CA GLY A 53 3.68 1.91 -4.32
C GLY A 53 4.58 2.82 -5.16
N GLY A 54 4.56 4.12 -4.84
CA GLY A 54 5.32 5.15 -5.56
C GLY A 54 6.83 4.88 -5.65
N GLY A 55 7.40 4.24 -4.63
CA GLY A 55 8.80 3.81 -4.63
C GLY A 55 9.12 2.72 -5.67
N MET A 56 8.21 1.77 -5.89
CA MET A 56 8.40 0.73 -6.91
C MET A 56 8.16 1.28 -8.31
N VAL A 57 7.15 2.11 -8.51
CA VAL A 57 6.85 2.66 -9.83
C VAL A 57 7.94 3.62 -10.29
N MET A 58 8.31 4.61 -9.47
CA MET A 58 9.37 5.55 -9.87
C MET A 58 10.75 4.91 -9.79
N GLY A 59 11.08 4.21 -8.71
CA GLY A 59 12.36 3.53 -8.57
C GLY A 59 12.54 2.44 -9.63
N GLY A 60 11.53 1.60 -9.84
CA GLY A 60 11.56 0.56 -10.88
C GLY A 60 11.68 1.13 -12.29
N SER A 61 11.04 2.27 -12.57
CA SER A 61 11.20 2.96 -13.87
C SER A 61 12.61 3.53 -14.04
N GLU A 62 13.19 4.13 -13.00
CA GLU A 62 14.57 4.64 -13.02
C GLU A 62 15.59 3.50 -13.21
N TYR A 63 15.44 2.39 -12.48
CA TYR A 63 16.27 1.20 -12.66
C TYR A 63 16.08 0.56 -14.04
N GLY A 64 14.86 0.53 -14.57
CA GLY A 64 14.58 0.07 -15.92
C GLY A 64 15.22 0.94 -17.00
N TYR A 65 15.26 2.26 -16.79
CA TYR A 65 15.95 3.20 -17.68
C TYR A 65 17.47 2.99 -17.66
N ASN A 66 18.07 2.85 -16.48
CA ASN A 66 19.52 2.73 -16.32
C ASN A 66 20.06 1.33 -16.65
N TYR A 67 19.32 0.27 -16.33
CA TYR A 67 19.78 -1.11 -16.39
C TYR A 67 18.90 -2.03 -17.26
N GLY A 68 17.98 -1.44 -18.04
CA GLY A 68 17.12 -2.17 -18.98
C GLY A 68 16.23 -3.21 -18.30
N TRP A 69 16.14 -4.40 -18.91
CA TRP A 69 15.28 -5.50 -18.46
C TRP A 69 15.59 -6.02 -17.05
N SER A 70 16.79 -5.77 -16.53
CA SER A 70 17.17 -6.21 -15.19
C SER A 70 16.34 -5.54 -14.08
N GLY A 71 15.78 -4.35 -14.34
CA GLY A 71 14.87 -3.66 -13.42
C GLY A 71 13.56 -4.43 -13.14
N ALA A 72 13.13 -5.31 -14.06
CA ALA A 72 11.93 -6.11 -13.88
C ALA A 72 12.10 -7.19 -12.80
N TRP A 73 13.33 -7.63 -12.52
CA TRP A 73 13.60 -8.76 -11.63
C TRP A 73 13.17 -8.48 -10.18
N TYR A 74 13.25 -7.23 -9.74
CA TYR A 74 12.77 -6.83 -8.42
C TYR A 74 11.28 -7.15 -8.26
N GLY A 75 10.43 -6.70 -9.20
CA GLY A 75 9.00 -6.97 -9.16
C GLY A 75 8.65 -8.45 -9.27
N VAL A 76 9.32 -9.17 -10.18
CA VAL A 76 9.10 -10.62 -10.37
C VAL A 76 9.45 -11.40 -9.10
N SER A 77 10.59 -11.11 -8.47
CA SER A 77 11.03 -11.78 -7.24
C SER A 77 10.11 -11.51 -6.06
N CYS A 78 9.61 -10.27 -5.90
CA CYS A 78 8.62 -9.92 -4.89
C CYS A 78 7.30 -10.70 -5.10
N GLY A 79 6.83 -10.77 -6.35
CA GLY A 79 5.61 -11.51 -6.69
C GLY A 79 5.72 -13.00 -6.36
N ILE A 80 6.83 -13.64 -6.73
CA ILE A 80 7.11 -15.04 -6.39
C ILE A 80 7.17 -15.23 -4.87
N GLY A 81 7.84 -14.32 -4.16
CA GLY A 81 7.93 -14.36 -2.70
C GLY A 81 6.55 -14.31 -2.01
N ILE A 82 5.67 -13.41 -2.46
CA ILE A 82 4.30 -13.31 -1.95
C ILE A 82 3.52 -14.60 -2.24
N LEU A 83 3.64 -15.19 -3.43
CA LEU A 83 2.97 -16.44 -3.77
C LEU A 83 3.43 -17.59 -2.88
N ILE A 84 4.75 -17.74 -2.68
CA ILE A 84 5.29 -18.78 -1.79
C ILE A 84 4.73 -18.62 -0.38
N LEU A 85 4.74 -17.39 0.16
CA LEU A 85 4.20 -17.10 1.49
C LEU A 85 2.69 -17.39 1.57
N ALA A 86 1.93 -17.03 0.54
CA ALA A 86 0.50 -17.28 0.45
C ALA A 86 0.16 -18.79 0.50
N PHE A 87 0.90 -19.62 -0.24
CA PHE A 87 0.64 -21.06 -0.30
C PHE A 87 1.17 -21.85 0.90
N THR A 88 2.27 -21.40 1.53
CA THR A 88 2.91 -22.15 2.63
C THR A 88 2.51 -21.69 4.02
N THR A 89 2.41 -20.37 4.21
CA THR A 89 2.46 -19.75 5.53
C THR A 89 1.13 -19.08 5.90
N ALA A 90 0.40 -18.57 4.92
CA ALA A 90 -0.84 -17.82 5.18
C ALA A 90 -1.93 -18.64 5.89
N SER A 91 -2.07 -19.94 5.59
CA SER A 91 -3.05 -20.81 6.27
C SER A 91 -2.73 -20.96 7.77
N LYS A 92 -1.47 -21.27 8.10
CA LYS A 92 -0.99 -21.42 9.48
C LYS A 92 -1.15 -20.13 10.28
N PHE A 93 -0.84 -18.98 9.68
CA PHE A 93 -1.02 -17.68 10.35
C PHE A 93 -2.50 -17.32 10.57
N ARG A 94 -3.40 -17.76 9.68
CA ARG A 94 -4.84 -17.53 9.83
C ARG A 94 -5.43 -18.30 11.02
N GLU A 95 -4.95 -19.51 11.27
CA GLU A 95 -5.39 -20.34 12.39
C GLU A 95 -4.93 -19.78 13.75
N LEU A 96 -3.70 -19.28 13.81
CA LEU A 96 -3.09 -18.74 15.04
C LEU A 96 -3.73 -17.46 15.56
N SER A 97 -4.61 -16.82 14.78
CA SER A 97 -5.45 -15.70 15.21
C SER A 97 -4.71 -14.49 15.80
N PHE A 98 -3.43 -14.30 15.48
CA PHE A 98 -2.65 -13.14 15.90
C PHE A 98 -3.10 -11.84 15.23
N TYR A 99 -2.88 -10.72 15.92
CA TYR A 99 -3.13 -9.38 15.41
C TYR A 99 -1.90 -8.81 14.70
N THR A 100 -0.69 -9.14 15.17
CA THR A 100 0.57 -8.62 14.60
C THR A 100 1.63 -9.71 14.43
N VAL A 101 2.62 -9.46 13.57
CA VAL A 101 3.78 -10.36 13.38
C VAL A 101 4.62 -10.48 14.67
N PRO A 102 4.88 -9.39 15.43
CA PRO A 102 5.55 -9.49 16.72
C PRO A 102 4.84 -10.36 17.76
N ASP A 103 3.50 -10.46 17.73
CA ASP A 103 2.76 -11.35 18.64
C ASP A 103 3.08 -12.83 18.36
N TYR A 104 3.23 -13.19 17.09
CA TYR A 104 3.67 -14.53 16.70
C TYR A 104 5.11 -14.80 17.18
N LEU A 105 6.00 -13.81 17.06
CA LEU A 105 7.38 -13.95 17.54
C LEU A 105 7.42 -14.11 19.07
N GLU A 106 6.57 -13.41 19.81
CA GLU A 106 6.43 -13.58 21.26
C GLU A 106 6.01 -15.02 21.62
N GLN A 107 5.00 -15.57 20.95
CA GLN A 107 4.56 -16.93 21.24
C GLN A 107 5.60 -17.98 20.84
N ARG A 108 6.30 -17.79 19.71
CA ARG A 108 7.24 -18.79 19.19
C ARG A 108 8.57 -18.83 19.93
N TYR A 109 9.09 -17.66 20.32
CA TYR A 109 10.43 -17.51 20.92
C TYR A 109 10.40 -17.17 22.42
N GLY A 110 9.24 -16.79 22.95
CA GLY A 110 9.05 -16.46 24.36
C GLY A 110 9.60 -15.07 24.71
N GLY A 111 8.78 -14.26 25.40
CA GLY A 111 9.23 -13.05 26.07
C GLY A 111 8.73 -11.75 25.45
N LYS A 112 8.18 -10.89 26.32
CA LYS A 112 7.66 -9.55 25.97
C LYS A 112 8.71 -8.65 25.31
N THR A 113 10.00 -8.86 25.61
CA THR A 113 11.11 -8.13 25.00
C THR A 113 11.18 -8.32 23.49
N ILE A 114 10.93 -9.55 23.00
CA ILE A 114 10.93 -9.83 21.56
C ILE A 114 9.77 -9.13 20.87
N ARG A 115 8.58 -9.10 21.50
CA ARG A 115 7.44 -8.35 20.97
C ARG A 115 7.77 -6.86 20.87
N ILE A 116 8.32 -6.27 21.93
CA ILE A 116 8.63 -4.84 21.96
C ILE A 116 9.67 -4.48 20.90
N LEU A 117 10.76 -5.26 20.80
CA LEU A 117 11.79 -5.05 19.79
C LEU A 117 11.24 -5.22 18.37
N GLY A 118 10.46 -6.28 18.12
CA GLY A 118 9.84 -6.53 16.82
C GLY A 118 8.88 -5.41 16.42
N SER A 119 8.05 -4.93 17.34
CA SER A 119 7.14 -3.79 17.10
C SER A 119 7.91 -2.49 16.85
N LEU A 120 8.98 -2.21 17.61
CA LEU A 120 9.82 -1.02 17.41
C LEU A 120 10.51 -1.04 16.05
N LEU A 121 11.12 -2.16 15.67
CA LEU A 121 11.76 -2.31 14.36
C LEU A 121 10.75 -2.17 13.22
N SER A 122 9.55 -2.76 13.38
CA SER A 122 8.47 -2.61 12.41
C SER A 122 8.01 -1.16 12.28
N LEU A 123 7.89 -0.42 13.39
CA LEU A 123 7.56 0.99 13.38
C LEU A 123 8.61 1.82 12.64
N VAL A 124 9.89 1.58 12.90
CA VAL A 124 10.98 2.29 12.21
C VAL A 124 10.96 2.01 10.70
N ALA A 125 10.75 0.74 10.31
CA ALA A 125 10.63 0.37 8.90
C ALA A 125 9.43 1.05 8.23
N LEU A 126 8.27 1.08 8.89
CA LEU A 126 7.06 1.73 8.38
C LEU A 126 7.24 3.25 8.23
N ILE A 127 7.95 3.90 9.16
CA ILE A 127 8.29 5.33 9.02
C ILE A 127 9.13 5.58 7.77
N GLY A 128 10.13 4.73 7.50
CA GLY A 128 10.96 4.83 6.29
C GLY A 128 10.15 4.65 5.01
N ILE A 129 9.28 3.64 4.97
CA ILE A 129 8.39 3.39 3.82
C ILE A 129 7.45 4.57 3.61
N LEU A 130 6.83 5.08 4.69
CA LEU A 130 5.93 6.23 4.61
C LEU A 130 6.64 7.48 4.11
N ALA A 131 7.87 7.74 4.58
CA ALA A 131 8.68 8.86 4.09
C ALA A 131 8.95 8.76 2.58
N ALA A 132 9.28 7.56 2.08
CA ALA A 132 9.49 7.32 0.65
C ALA A 132 8.20 7.55 -0.17
N MET A 133 7.03 7.17 0.36
CA MET A 133 5.74 7.40 -0.29
C MET A 133 5.37 8.89 -0.32
N VAL A 134 5.64 9.63 0.74
CA VAL A 134 5.40 11.09 0.78
C VAL A 134 6.31 11.82 -0.19
N LEU A 135 7.59 11.43 -0.27
CA LEU A 135 8.52 12.00 -1.26
C LEU A 135 8.06 11.70 -2.69
N SER A 136 7.54 10.49 -2.91
CA SER A 136 6.99 10.09 -4.19
C SER A 136 5.78 10.94 -4.59
N ALA A 137 4.85 11.14 -3.66
CA ALA A 137 3.68 11.99 -3.85
C ALA A 137 4.08 13.46 -4.10
N ARG A 138 5.11 13.96 -3.40
CA ARG A 138 5.66 15.30 -3.64
C ARG A 138 6.13 15.46 -5.09
N GLY A 139 6.91 14.51 -5.61
CA GLY A 139 7.38 14.55 -6.99
C GLY A 139 6.23 14.57 -8.01
N ALA A 140 5.19 13.77 -7.78
CA ALA A 140 3.99 13.79 -8.63
C ALA A 140 3.25 15.13 -8.61
N LEU A 141 3.15 15.78 -7.45
CA LEU A 141 2.51 17.10 -7.29
C LEU A 141 3.37 18.24 -7.87
N GLU A 142 4.68 18.07 -7.89
CA GLU A 142 5.62 19.05 -8.45
C GLU A 142 5.43 19.21 -9.96
N ILE A 143 5.12 18.10 -10.67
CA ILE A 143 4.74 18.11 -12.10
C ILE A 143 3.47 18.94 -12.34
N LEU A 144 2.60 19.08 -11.34
CA LEU A 144 1.36 19.86 -11.40
C LEU A 144 1.56 21.33 -11.00
N GLY A 145 2.79 21.76 -10.73
CA GLY A 145 3.13 23.13 -10.32
C GLY A 145 3.03 23.39 -8.82
N ILE A 146 2.79 22.37 -8.00
CA ILE A 146 2.83 22.50 -6.52
C ILE A 146 4.25 22.16 -6.06
N THR A 147 5.08 23.18 -5.94
CA THR A 147 6.51 22.99 -5.64
C THR A 147 6.80 23.01 -4.13
N GLY A 148 7.91 22.35 -3.76
CA GLY A 148 8.50 22.42 -2.43
C GLY A 148 7.74 21.64 -1.34
N ASN A 149 7.91 22.08 -0.09
CA ASN A 149 7.37 21.39 1.09
C ASN A 149 5.84 21.40 1.15
N THR A 150 5.17 22.31 0.43
CA THR A 150 3.72 22.41 0.38
C THR A 150 3.09 21.14 -0.21
N GLY A 151 3.68 20.56 -1.26
CA GLY A 151 3.19 19.31 -1.86
C GLY A 151 3.28 18.12 -0.90
N ALA A 152 4.39 18.02 -0.15
CA ALA A 152 4.58 16.96 0.84
C ALA A 152 3.58 17.07 2.01
N ILE A 153 3.35 18.28 2.52
CA ILE A 153 2.38 18.54 3.59
C ILE A 153 0.97 18.17 3.14
N LEU A 154 0.58 18.58 1.93
CA LEU A 154 -0.77 18.36 1.41
C LEU A 154 -1.04 16.88 1.15
N ALA A 155 -0.07 16.15 0.57
CA ALA A 155 -0.15 14.69 0.41
C ALA A 155 -0.27 13.98 1.77
N THR A 156 0.54 14.37 2.75
CA THR A 156 0.51 13.78 4.10
C THR A 156 -0.83 14.02 4.78
N LEU A 157 -1.40 15.22 4.65
CA LEU A 157 -2.68 15.57 5.27
C LEU A 157 -3.83 14.74 4.66
N VAL A 158 -3.85 14.58 3.34
CA VAL A 158 -4.81 13.70 2.66
C VAL A 158 -4.67 12.26 3.16
N PHE A 159 -3.43 11.76 3.25
CA PHE A 159 -3.14 10.40 3.72
C PHE A 159 -3.64 10.14 5.13
N ILE A 160 -3.41 11.08 6.05
CA ILE A 160 -3.89 10.98 7.44
C ILE A 160 -5.42 10.95 7.48
N VAL A 161 -6.08 11.85 6.76
CA VAL A 161 -7.55 11.97 6.76
C VAL A 161 -8.17 10.67 6.29
N TYR A 162 -7.82 10.16 5.11
CA TYR A 162 -8.52 8.97 4.58
C TYR A 162 -8.18 7.69 5.37
N THR A 163 -6.96 7.56 5.87
CA THR A 163 -6.54 6.38 6.64
C THR A 163 -7.28 6.30 7.98
N THR A 164 -7.53 7.45 8.62
CA THR A 164 -8.23 7.51 9.90
C THR A 164 -9.69 7.06 9.79
N PHE A 165 -10.35 7.41 8.68
CA PHE A 165 -11.77 7.09 8.49
C PHE A 165 -12.04 5.69 7.90
N GLY A 166 -11.05 5.10 7.23
CA GLY A 166 -11.28 3.95 6.35
C GLY A 166 -11.10 2.56 6.97
N GLY A 167 -10.17 2.37 7.91
CA GLY A 167 -9.78 1.04 8.38
C GLY A 167 -9.30 0.09 7.26
N LEU A 168 -9.10 -1.20 7.58
CA LEU A 168 -8.57 -2.17 6.61
C LEU A 168 -9.53 -2.42 5.42
N TRP A 169 -10.85 -2.39 5.66
CA TRP A 169 -11.83 -2.58 4.58
C TRP A 169 -11.76 -1.46 3.53
N ALA A 170 -11.71 -0.20 3.95
CA ALA A 170 -11.52 0.89 2.98
C ALA A 170 -10.20 0.74 2.25
N ALA A 171 -9.11 0.49 2.98
CA ALA A 171 -7.78 0.35 2.39
C ALA A 171 -7.77 -0.72 1.29
N THR A 172 -8.29 -1.92 1.56
CA THR A 172 -8.32 -3.00 0.55
C THR A 172 -9.18 -2.69 -0.67
N ILE A 173 -10.30 -1.97 -0.52
CA ILE A 173 -11.15 -1.57 -1.65
C ILE A 173 -10.47 -0.48 -2.47
N THR A 174 -9.90 0.54 -1.81
CA THR A 174 -9.15 1.59 -2.50
C THR A 174 -7.93 1.01 -3.20
N ASP A 175 -7.20 0.11 -2.56
CA ASP A 175 -6.02 -0.56 -3.11
C ASP A 175 -6.35 -1.33 -4.39
N ALA A 176 -7.46 -2.08 -4.40
CA ALA A 176 -7.88 -2.82 -5.59
C ALA A 176 -8.18 -1.88 -6.77
N ALA A 177 -8.87 -0.76 -6.52
CA ALA A 177 -9.13 0.25 -7.55
C ALA A 177 -7.83 0.94 -8.01
N GLN A 178 -6.96 1.31 -7.07
CA GLN A 178 -5.68 1.94 -7.35
C GLN A 178 -4.75 1.05 -8.17
N LEU A 179 -4.70 -0.24 -7.87
CA LEU A 179 -3.90 -1.21 -8.61
C LEU A 179 -4.33 -1.29 -10.08
N ILE A 180 -5.64 -1.33 -10.34
CA ILE A 180 -6.18 -1.37 -11.72
C ILE A 180 -5.83 -0.08 -12.46
N ILE A 181 -6.10 1.08 -11.85
CA ILE A 181 -5.83 2.39 -12.46
C ILE A 181 -4.34 2.57 -12.74
N ALA A 182 -3.49 2.22 -11.77
CA ALA A 182 -2.04 2.36 -11.90
C ALA A 182 -1.47 1.40 -12.96
N THR A 183 -1.95 0.16 -13.01
CA THR A 183 -1.52 -0.81 -14.03
C THR A 183 -1.89 -0.34 -15.43
N LEU A 184 -3.14 0.09 -15.63
CA LEU A 184 -3.58 0.64 -16.92
C LEU A 184 -2.79 1.90 -17.30
N GLY A 185 -2.51 2.77 -16.33
CA GLY A 185 -1.71 3.98 -16.52
C GLY A 185 -0.29 3.68 -16.99
N VAL A 186 0.37 2.70 -16.37
CA VAL A 186 1.73 2.27 -16.75
C VAL A 186 1.74 1.64 -18.14
N VAL A 187 0.78 0.77 -18.46
CA VAL A 187 0.69 0.13 -19.79
C VAL A 187 0.44 1.16 -20.88
N LEU A 188 -0.47 2.12 -20.64
CA LEU A 188 -0.75 3.20 -21.58
C LEU A 188 0.48 4.10 -21.79
N ALA A 189 1.17 4.47 -20.71
CA ALA A 189 2.39 5.27 -20.78
C ALA A 189 3.48 4.54 -21.59
N ALA A 190 3.67 3.24 -21.37
CA ALA A 190 4.62 2.44 -22.14
C ALA A 190 4.26 2.40 -23.63
N PHE A 191 2.97 2.24 -23.97
CA PHE A 191 2.53 2.24 -25.36
C PHE A 191 2.78 3.58 -26.06
N LEU A 192 2.45 4.70 -25.38
CA LEU A 192 2.65 6.06 -25.92
C LEU A 192 4.13 6.42 -26.12
N VAL A 193 5.04 5.87 -25.32
CA VAL A 193 6.48 6.10 -25.46
C VAL A 193 7.07 5.28 -26.62
N LEU A 194 6.50 4.11 -26.91
CA LEU A 194 6.96 3.21 -27.97
C LEU A 194 6.38 3.55 -29.36
N SER A 195 5.30 4.33 -29.43
CA SER A 195 4.68 4.82 -30.67
C SER A 195 5.30 6.11 -31.16
#